data_AF-A0A099GE46-F1
#
_entry.id   AF-A0A099GE46-F1
#
_cell.length_a   1.000
_cell.length_b   1.000
_cell.length_c   1.000
_cell.angle_alpha   90.00
_cell.angle_beta   90.00
_cell.angle_gamma   90.00
#
_symmetry.space_group_name_H-M   'P 1'
#
loop_
_entity.id
_entity.type
_entity.pdbx_description
1 polymer ?
#
loop_
_entity_poly.entity_id
_entity_poly.type
_entity_poly.pdbx_seq_one_letter_code
_entity_poly.pdbx_strand_id
1 'polypeptide(L)'
;MINPEDILDMTSLSRDEIAAVAEHEHLGQVDAARLSEWLMTHRGGGHRVEQMISDDIRAALHADNLPHARDLYATLKAFLAEHPDAVRGG
;
A
#
# COMPACT_ATOMS: atom_id res chain seq x y z
N MET A 1 -2.25 -18.77 20.08
CA MET A 1 -1.36 -17.59 20.16
C MET A 1 -1.40 -16.97 18.79
N ILE A 2 -1.71 -15.68 18.67
CA ILE A 2 -1.70 -14.96 17.39
C ILE A 2 -0.27 -14.47 17.15
N ASN A 3 0.30 -14.83 16.00
CA ASN A 3 1.59 -14.40 15.49
C ASN A 3 1.41 -13.09 14.68
N PRO A 4 2.39 -12.16 14.61
CA PRO A 4 2.36 -11.04 13.69
C PRO A 4 1.96 -11.39 12.24
N GLU A 5 2.31 -12.57 11.75
CA GLU A 5 1.86 -13.07 10.44
C GLU A 5 0.33 -13.21 10.34
N ASP A 6 -0.32 -13.68 11.40
CA ASP A 6 -1.78 -13.80 11.46
C ASP A 6 -2.46 -12.42 11.43
N ILE A 7 -1.78 -11.37 11.91
CA ILE A 7 -2.30 -9.99 11.88
C ILE A 7 -2.23 -9.43 10.46
N LEU A 8 -1.16 -9.73 9.71
CA LEU A 8 -0.99 -9.30 8.33
C LEU A 8 -2.00 -9.97 7.38
N ASP A 9 -2.28 -11.26 7.61
CA ASP A 9 -3.24 -12.03 6.81
C ASP A 9 -4.71 -11.67 7.10
N MET A 10 -4.98 -10.85 8.12
CA MET A 10 -6.32 -10.37 8.47
C MET A 10 -6.62 -8.95 7.96
N THR A 11 -5.68 -8.31 7.27
CA THR A 11 -5.90 -6.96 6.76
C THR A 11 -6.56 -6.95 5.40
N SER A 12 -7.18 -5.82 5.09
CA SER A 12 -7.80 -5.57 3.78
C SER A 12 -6.78 -5.45 2.63
N LEU A 13 -5.47 -5.42 2.92
CA LEU A 13 -4.40 -5.28 1.93
C LEU A 13 -3.49 -6.51 1.89
N SER A 14 -2.85 -6.74 0.76
CA SER A 14 -1.79 -7.74 0.61
C SER A 14 -0.48 -7.30 1.28
N ARG A 15 0.45 -8.23 1.46
CA ARG A 15 1.75 -7.96 2.10
C ARG A 15 2.60 -6.97 1.32
N ASP A 16 2.55 -7.02 -0.01
CA ASP A 16 3.29 -6.10 -0.87
C ASP A 16 2.70 -4.69 -0.77
N GLU A 17 1.38 -4.57 -0.60
CA GLU A 17 0.70 -3.29 -0.39
C GLU A 17 1.00 -2.72 1.01
N ILE A 18 0.99 -3.55 2.05
CA ILE A 18 1.41 -3.15 3.39
C ILE A 18 2.88 -2.70 3.38
N ALA A 19 3.75 -3.42 2.65
CA ALA A 19 5.15 -3.05 2.50
C ALA A 19 5.32 -1.70 1.79
N ALA A 20 4.52 -1.42 0.76
CA ALA A 20 4.53 -0.12 0.10
C ALA A 20 4.08 1.02 1.04
N VAL A 21 3.02 0.81 1.84
CA VAL A 21 2.60 1.79 2.87
C VAL A 21 3.68 1.98 3.95
N ALA A 22 4.32 0.88 4.37
CA ALA A 22 5.41 0.90 5.36
C ALA A 22 6.61 1.71 4.85
N GLU A 23 6.96 1.54 3.58
CA GLU A 23 8.03 2.29 2.93
C GLU A 23 7.72 3.79 2.90
N HIS A 24 6.53 4.15 2.40
CA HIS A 24 6.10 5.53 2.23
C HIS A 24 6.06 6.31 3.56
N GLU A 25 5.44 5.72 4.58
CA GLU A 25 5.23 6.36 5.88
C GLU A 25 6.40 6.10 6.86
N HIS A 26 7.43 5.37 6.41
CA HIS A 26 8.59 4.97 7.22
C HIS A 26 8.20 4.23 8.52
N LEU A 27 7.24 3.31 8.40
CA LEU A 27 6.70 2.52 9.51
C LEU A 27 7.21 1.08 9.49
N GLY A 28 7.14 0.41 10.64
CA GLY A 28 7.27 -1.04 10.69
C GLY A 28 6.04 -1.73 10.07
N GLN A 29 6.21 -2.95 9.54
CA GLN A 29 5.16 -3.73 8.87
C GLN A 29 3.85 -3.82 9.67
N VAL A 30 3.94 -4.04 10.99
CA VAL A 30 2.74 -4.16 11.86
C VAL A 30 2.02 -2.81 12.02
N ASP A 31 2.74 -1.70 12.07
CA ASP A 31 2.14 -0.38 12.20
C ASP A 31 1.57 0.10 10.86
N ALA A 32 2.24 -0.20 9.75
CA ALA A 32 1.71 -0.02 8.41
C ALA A 32 0.43 -0.82 8.19
N ALA A 33 0.39 -2.08 8.61
CA ALA A 33 -0.81 -2.91 8.53
C ALA A 33 -2.01 -2.30 9.27
N ARG A 34 -1.77 -1.71 10.46
CA ARG A 34 -2.82 -0.99 11.21
C ARG A 34 -3.25 0.29 10.52
N LEU A 35 -2.31 1.06 9.97
CA LEU A 35 -2.61 2.27 9.21
C LEU A 35 -3.45 1.93 7.98
N SER A 36 -3.06 0.90 7.23
CA SER A 36 -3.77 0.41 6.05
C SER A 36 -5.20 -0.01 6.38
N GLU A 37 -5.40 -0.80 7.45
CA GLU A 37 -6.73 -1.21 7.88
C GLU A 37 -7.59 0.00 8.31
N TRP A 38 -6.99 0.95 9.02
CA TRP A 38 -7.66 2.20 9.35
C TRP A 38 -8.03 3.00 8.07
N LEU A 39 -7.14 3.13 7.09
CA LEU A 39 -7.45 3.78 5.82
C LEU A 39 -8.59 3.05 5.09
N MET A 40 -8.56 1.72 4.99
CA MET A 40 -9.57 0.95 4.26
C MET A 40 -10.97 1.02 4.87
N THR A 41 -11.08 1.36 6.16
CA THR A 41 -12.38 1.59 6.82
C THR A 41 -12.92 3.02 6.64
N HIS A 42 -12.11 3.96 6.14
CA HIS A 42 -12.50 5.36 5.96
C HIS A 42 -12.82 5.70 4.51
N ARG A 43 -13.80 6.58 4.29
CA ARG A 43 -14.10 7.09 2.95
C ARG A 43 -12.87 7.79 2.37
N GLY A 44 -12.46 7.36 1.17
CA GLY A 44 -11.31 7.91 0.47
C GLY A 44 -9.96 7.35 0.93
N GLY A 45 -9.91 6.44 1.92
CA GLY A 45 -8.63 5.85 2.33
C GLY A 45 -8.03 4.93 1.26
N GLY A 46 -8.85 4.27 0.45
CA GLY A 46 -8.41 3.54 -0.76
C GLY A 46 -7.62 4.45 -1.70
N HIS A 47 -8.14 5.65 -1.95
CA HIS A 47 -7.45 6.65 -2.76
C HIS A 47 -6.15 7.12 -2.09
N ARG A 48 -6.11 7.21 -0.76
CA ARG A 48 -4.87 7.57 -0.05
C ARG A 48 -3.77 6.53 -0.23
N VAL A 49 -4.09 5.24 -0.16
CA VAL A 49 -3.13 4.15 -0.41
C VAL A 49 -2.65 4.17 -1.86
N GLU A 50 -3.55 4.37 -2.82
CA GLU A 50 -3.19 4.57 -4.23
C GLU A 50 -2.19 5.72 -4.41
N GLN A 51 -2.45 6.88 -3.79
CA GLN A 51 -1.57 8.04 -3.84
C GLN A 51 -0.18 7.74 -3.26
N MET A 52 -0.10 7.07 -2.11
CA MET A 52 1.17 6.70 -1.47
C MET A 52 2.05 5.88 -2.43
N ILE A 53 1.49 4.80 -3.00
CA ILE A 53 2.21 3.93 -3.93
C ILE A 53 2.59 4.70 -5.21
N SER A 54 1.68 5.53 -5.74
CA SER A 54 1.94 6.38 -6.90
C SER A 54 3.05 7.40 -6.67
N ASP A 55 3.15 7.98 -5.46
CA ASP A 55 4.20 8.92 -5.10
C ASP A 55 5.57 8.23 -4.98
N ASP A 56 5.62 7.03 -4.42
CA ASP A 56 6.87 6.26 -4.34
C ASP A 56 7.36 5.80 -5.72
N ILE A 57 6.44 5.44 -6.63
CA ILE A 57 6.80 5.17 -8.03
C ILE A 57 7.47 6.41 -8.63
N ARG A 58 6.91 7.61 -8.44
CA ARG A 58 7.52 8.85 -8.94
C ARG A 58 8.89 9.07 -8.33
N ALA A 59 9.04 8.90 -7.02
CA ALA A 59 10.32 9.04 -6.32
C ALA A 59 11.37 8.05 -6.85
N ALA A 60 11.00 6.78 -7.04
CA ALA A 60 11.88 5.76 -7.59
C ALA A 60 12.31 6.06 -9.03
N LEU A 61 11.38 6.55 -9.87
CA LEU A 61 11.69 6.99 -11.24
C LEU A 61 12.63 8.21 -11.24
N HIS A 62 12.42 9.18 -10.34
CA HIS A 62 13.31 10.34 -10.20
C HIS A 62 14.73 9.97 -9.73
N ALA A 63 14.87 8.85 -9.02
CA ALA A 63 16.15 8.32 -8.56
C ALA A 63 16.80 7.32 -9.54
N ASP A 64 16.27 7.16 -10.76
CA ASP A 64 16.68 6.15 -11.75
C ASP A 64 16.62 4.69 -11.21
N ASN A 65 15.84 4.44 -10.16
CA ASN A 65 15.64 3.11 -9.58
C ASN A 65 14.49 2.37 -10.27
N LEU A 66 14.69 2.05 -11.55
CA LEU A 66 13.70 1.36 -12.38
C LEU A 66 13.25 -0.01 -11.82
N PRO A 67 14.13 -0.84 -11.22
CA PRO A 67 13.68 -2.09 -10.61
C PRO A 67 12.63 -1.87 -9.52
N HIS A 68 12.88 -0.91 -8.62
CA HIS A 68 11.96 -0.60 -7.54
C HIS A 68 10.64 -0.01 -8.04
N ALA A 69 10.72 0.93 -8.99
CA ALA A 69 9.53 1.52 -9.61
C ALA A 69 8.63 0.45 -10.26
N ARG A 70 9.23 -0.57 -10.89
CA ARG A 70 8.48 -1.69 -11.48
C ARG A 70 7.80 -2.54 -10.42
N ASP A 71 8.47 -2.82 -9.32
CA ASP A 71 7.93 -3.64 -8.24
C ASP A 71 6.75 -2.90 -7.57
N LEU A 72 6.89 -1.61 -7.28
CA LEU A 72 5.79 -0.76 -6.81
C LEU A 72 4.63 -0.66 -7.82
N TYR A 73 4.92 -0.59 -9.11
CA TYR A 73 3.87 -0.58 -10.15
C TYR A 73 3.08 -1.90 -10.19
N ALA A 74 3.74 -3.04 -9.97
CA ALA A 74 3.06 -4.32 -9.88
C ALA A 74 2.13 -4.36 -8.66
N THR A 75 2.60 -3.86 -7.51
CA THR A 75 1.80 -3.69 -6.29
C THR A 75 0.60 -2.78 -6.53
N LEU A 76 0.80 -1.59 -7.12
CA LEU A 76 -0.28 -0.66 -7.44
C LEU A 76 -1.33 -1.30 -8.35
N LYS A 77 -0.88 -2.05 -9.37
CA LYS A 77 -1.78 -2.72 -10.30
C LYS A 77 -2.63 -3.78 -9.60
N ALA A 78 -2.04 -4.57 -8.68
CA ALA A 78 -2.78 -5.55 -7.89
C ALA A 78 -3.81 -4.85 -6.98
N PHE A 79 -3.38 -3.81 -6.27
CA PHE A 79 -4.24 -3.00 -5.41
C PHE A 79 -5.46 -2.45 -6.14
N LEU A 80 -5.28 -1.86 -7.33
CA LEU A 80 -6.39 -1.31 -8.11
C LEU A 80 -7.35 -2.38 -8.68
N ALA A 81 -6.87 -3.62 -8.85
CA ALA A 81 -7.71 -4.73 -9.28
C ALA A 81 -8.62 -5.21 -8.14
N GLU A 82 -8.13 -5.18 -6.89
CA GLU A 82 -8.85 -5.58 -5.69
C GLU A 82 -9.73 -4.45 -5.13
N HIS A 83 -9.30 -3.18 -5.29
CA HIS A 83 -9.96 -1.98 -4.77
C HIS A 83 -10.28 -0.96 -5.88
N PRO A 84 -11.22 -1.27 -6.80
CA PRO A 84 -11.53 -0.40 -7.94
C PRO A 84 -12.19 0.94 -7.55
N ASP A 85 -12.70 1.06 -6.33
CA ASP A 85 -13.24 2.28 -5.74
C ASP A 85 -12.16 3.28 -5.31
N ALA A 86 -10.91 2.83 -5.10
CA ALA A 86 -9.77 3.70 -4.81
C ALA A 86 -9.51 4.76 -5.91
N VAL A 87 -9.86 4.45 -7.16
CA VAL A 87 -9.72 5.37 -8.31
C VAL A 87 -10.92 6.33 -8.44
N ARG A 88 -12.07 5.98 -7.85
CA ARG A 88 -13.34 6.66 -8.10
C ARG A 88 -13.71 7.71 -7.04
N GLY A 89 -12.89 7.86 -5.99
CA GLY A 89 -13.24 8.59 -4.77
C GLY A 89 -12.44 9.86 -4.48
N GLY A 90 -11.80 10.48 -5.47
CA GLY A 90 -11.15 11.79 -5.34
C GLY A 90 -12.08 12.96 -5.60
#